data_AF-A0A552R5T0-F1
#
_entry.id   AF-A0A552R5T0-F1
#
_cell.length_a   1.000
_cell.length_b   1.000
_cell.length_c   1.000
_cell.angle_alpha   90.00
_cell.angle_beta   90.00
_cell.angle_gamma   90.00
#
_symmetry.space_group_name_H-M   'P 1'
#
loop_
_entity.id
_entity.type
_entity.pdbx_description
1 polymer ?
#
loop_
_entity_poly.entity_id
_entity_poly.type
_entity_poly.pdbx_seq_one_letter_code
_entity_poly.pdbx_strand_id
1 'polypeptide(L)'
;MSDKTVEALGALSKALETTERARGALYEFHQLTGTADFQVGDAVRLLREAGHGEEADLIEQEVLGRNVIPGHWTFQIIEAYNRTYYHHFTALEQRLVHELAQGRSHIHEAELKGRRRSTHATTDTTS
;
A
#
# COMPACT_ATOMS: atom_id res chain seq x y z
N MET A 1 3.22 25.73 -18.28
CA MET A 1 3.13 25.24 -16.88
C MET A 1 4.23 25.92 -16.08
N SER A 2 3.97 26.37 -14.84
CA SER A 2 5.02 26.97 -14.00
C SER A 2 5.87 25.89 -13.34
N ASP A 3 7.13 26.18 -13.02
CA ASP A 3 8.02 25.25 -12.28
C ASP A 3 7.39 24.78 -10.97
N LYS A 4 6.66 25.67 -10.27
CA LYS A 4 5.94 25.33 -9.05
C LYS A 4 4.76 24.40 -9.28
N THR A 5 4.09 24.52 -10.43
CA THR A 5 3.05 23.56 -10.82
C THR A 5 3.65 22.18 -11.09
N VAL A 6 4.82 22.11 -11.74
CA VAL A 6 5.48 20.82 -11.97
C VAL A 6 5.90 20.18 -10.65
N GLU A 7 6.53 20.96 -9.76
CA GLU A 7 6.98 20.50 -8.44
C GLU A 7 5.80 19.98 -7.61
N ALA A 8 4.67 20.69 -7.61
CA ALA A 8 3.47 20.27 -6.89
C ALA A 8 2.86 18.97 -7.43
N LEU A 9 2.74 18.82 -8.75
CA LEU A 9 2.24 17.59 -9.37
C LEU A 9 3.18 16.41 -9.09
N GLY A 10 4.50 16.62 -9.15
CA GLY A 10 5.47 15.58 -8.82
C GLY A 10 5.40 15.14 -7.35
N ALA A 11 5.23 16.09 -6.43
CA ALA A 11 5.02 15.78 -5.02
C ALA A 11 3.73 14.98 -4.79
N LEU A 12 2.66 15.30 -5.51
CA LEU A 12 1.38 14.59 -5.45
C LEU A 12 1.51 13.15 -5.94
N SER A 13 2.13 12.92 -7.10
CA SER A 13 2.36 11.57 -7.63
C SER A 13 3.26 10.73 -6.70
N LYS A 14 4.30 11.33 -6.11
CA LYS A 14 5.15 10.65 -5.13
C LYS A 14 4.39 10.26 -3.85
N ALA A 15 3.46 11.10 -3.41
CA ALA A 15 2.59 10.77 -2.29
C ALA A 15 1.62 9.62 -2.65
N LEU A 16 1.14 9.57 -3.89
CA LEU A 16 0.33 8.44 -4.37
C LEU A 16 1.14 7.14 -4.43
N GLU A 17 2.36 7.15 -4.95
CA GLU A 17 3.27 5.98 -4.95
C GLU A 17 3.51 5.46 -3.52
N THR A 18 3.73 6.38 -2.57
CA THR A 18 3.89 6.01 -1.15
C THR A 18 2.61 5.37 -0.60
N THR A 19 1.45 5.86 -1.02
CA THR A 19 0.13 5.30 -0.66
C THR A 19 -0.08 3.92 -1.28
N GLU A 20 0.36 3.69 -2.52
CA GLU A 20 0.33 2.37 -3.17
C GLU A 20 1.16 1.35 -2.40
N ARG A 21 2.32 1.75 -1.88
CA ARG A 21 3.13 0.88 -1.01
C ARG A 21 2.43 0.55 0.31
N ALA A 22 1.78 1.53 0.94
CA ALA A 22 0.97 1.29 2.13
C ALA A 22 -0.20 0.33 1.84
N ARG A 23 -0.85 0.50 0.67
CA ARG A 23 -1.89 -0.42 0.18
C ARG A 23 -1.34 -1.83 0.01
N GLY A 24 -0.16 -1.98 -0.60
CA GLY A 24 0.53 -3.27 -0.74
C GLY A 24 0.79 -3.96 0.61
N ALA A 25 1.22 -3.20 1.63
CA ALA A 25 1.41 -3.72 2.97
C ALA A 25 0.10 -4.24 3.61
N LEU A 26 -1.06 -3.68 3.27
CA LEU A 26 -2.35 -4.23 3.72
C LEU A 26 -2.66 -5.58 3.08
N TYR A 27 -2.30 -5.79 1.80
CA TYR A 27 -2.44 -7.10 1.15
C TYR A 27 -1.49 -8.13 1.76
N GLU A 28 -0.24 -7.75 2.01
CA GLU A 28 0.73 -8.61 2.70
C GLU A 28 0.24 -8.97 4.10
N PHE A 29 -0.24 -7.99 4.87
CA PHE A 29 -0.89 -8.21 6.17
C PHE A 29 -2.05 -9.20 6.07
N HIS A 30 -2.97 -9.04 5.11
CA HIS A 30 -4.08 -9.97 4.91
C HIS A 30 -3.63 -11.39 4.61
N GLN A 31 -2.63 -11.55 3.72
CA GLN A 31 -2.10 -12.87 3.38
C GLN A 31 -1.44 -13.53 4.59
N LEU A 32 -0.56 -12.81 5.29
CA LEU A 32 0.14 -13.35 6.46
C LEU A 32 -0.82 -13.73 7.58
N THR A 33 -1.80 -12.89 7.89
CA THR A 33 -2.80 -13.20 8.91
C THR A 33 -3.70 -14.36 8.50
N GLY A 34 -4.14 -14.42 7.23
CA GLY A 34 -4.93 -15.55 6.74
C GLY A 34 -4.17 -16.87 6.82
N THR A 35 -2.88 -16.87 6.44
CA THR A 35 -2.01 -18.04 6.60
C THR A 35 -1.86 -18.45 8.07
N ALA A 36 -1.65 -17.49 8.97
CA ALA A 36 -1.57 -17.78 10.40
C ALA A 36 -2.88 -18.36 10.95
N ASP A 37 -4.04 -17.86 10.51
CA ASP A 37 -5.36 -18.38 10.93
C ASP A 37 -5.56 -19.86 10.51
N PHE A 38 -5.11 -20.23 9.30
CA PHE A 38 -5.08 -21.64 8.89
C PHE A 38 -4.17 -22.50 9.79
N GLN A 39 -2.99 -21.98 10.13
CA GLN A 39 -2.05 -22.67 11.02
C GLN A 39 -2.62 -22.84 12.43
N VAL A 40 -3.40 -21.86 12.92
CA VAL A 40 -4.15 -21.98 14.18
C VAL A 40 -5.17 -23.12 14.08
N GLY A 41 -5.91 -23.21 12.97
CA GLY A 41 -6.83 -24.32 12.71
C GLY A 41 -6.13 -25.70 12.75
N ASP A 42 -4.95 -25.81 12.14
CA ASP A 42 -4.13 -27.03 12.21
C ASP A 42 -3.67 -27.35 13.63
N ALA A 43 -3.27 -26.34 14.40
CA ALA A 43 -2.88 -26.51 15.80
C ALA A 43 -4.05 -27.00 16.67
N VAL A 44 -5.25 -26.42 16.49
CA VAL A 44 -6.49 -26.87 17.15
C VAL A 44 -6.74 -28.35 16.85
N ARG A 45 -6.67 -28.75 15.58
CA ARG A 45 -6.84 -30.15 15.18
C ARG A 45 -5.82 -31.07 15.87
N LEU A 46 -4.53 -30.70 15.85
CA LEU A 46 -3.46 -31.50 16.46
C LEU A 46 -3.60 -31.62 17.99
N LEU A 47 -4.03 -30.56 18.67
CA LEU A 47 -4.31 -30.59 20.12
C LEU A 47 -5.44 -31.57 20.44
N ARG A 48 -6.51 -31.57 19.65
CA ARG A 48 -7.61 -32.54 19.81
C ARG A 48 -7.14 -33.99 19.61
N GLU A 49 -6.34 -34.25 18.57
CA GLU A 49 -5.77 -35.57 18.31
C GLU A 49 -4.85 -36.05 19.44
N ALA A 50 -4.17 -35.12 20.11
CA ALA A 50 -3.32 -35.40 21.27
C ALA A 50 -4.09 -35.55 22.60
N GLY A 51 -5.41 -35.35 22.61
CA GLY A 51 -6.25 -35.44 23.81
C GLY A 51 -6.36 -34.14 24.63
N HIS A 52 -5.84 -33.02 24.11
CA HIS A 52 -5.91 -31.69 24.73
C HIS A 52 -7.15 -30.92 24.25
N GLY A 53 -8.33 -31.46 24.56
CA GLY A 53 -9.61 -30.93 24.07
C GLY A 53 -9.95 -29.55 24.62
N GLU A 54 -9.71 -29.30 25.92
CA GLU A 54 -10.04 -28.03 26.57
C GLU A 54 -9.18 -26.88 26.02
N GLU A 55 -7.88 -27.12 25.79
CA GLU A 55 -6.98 -26.14 25.19
C GLU A 55 -7.34 -25.86 23.72
N ALA A 56 -7.72 -26.91 22.98
CA ALA A 56 -8.20 -26.75 21.60
C ALA A 56 -9.49 -25.91 21.53
N ASP A 57 -10.46 -26.16 22.41
CA ASP A 57 -11.70 -25.40 22.50
C ASP A 57 -11.42 -23.92 22.82
N LEU A 58 -10.50 -23.64 23.75
CA LEU A 58 -10.13 -22.27 24.12
C LEU A 58 -9.53 -21.52 22.92
N ILE A 59 -8.58 -22.13 22.20
CA ILE A 59 -7.94 -21.49 21.04
C ILE A 59 -8.95 -21.26 19.92
N GLU A 60 -9.82 -22.24 19.65
CA GLU A 60 -10.88 -22.12 18.66
C GLU A 60 -11.83 -20.97 18.98
N GLN A 61 -12.23 -20.82 20.24
CA GLN A 61 -13.13 -19.74 20.67
C GLN A 61 -12.48 -18.36 20.67
N GLU A 62 -11.21 -18.28 21.07
CA GLU A 62 -10.54 -16.99 21.31
C GLU A 62 -9.71 -16.47 20.14
N VAL A 63 -9.33 -17.32 19.19
CA VAL A 63 -8.37 -16.94 18.15
C VAL A 63 -8.88 -17.28 16.75
N LEU A 64 -9.32 -18.51 16.51
CA LEU A 64 -9.64 -18.98 15.16
C LEU A 64 -10.77 -18.15 14.53
N GLY A 65 -10.50 -17.51 13.40
CA GLY A 65 -11.45 -16.66 12.68
C GLY A 65 -11.86 -15.38 13.42
N ARG A 66 -11.18 -15.01 14.51
CA ARG A 66 -11.49 -13.80 15.29
C ARG A 66 -11.14 -12.55 14.52
N ASN A 67 -12.08 -11.60 14.39
CA ASN A 67 -11.82 -10.31 13.78
C ASN A 67 -10.57 -9.60 14.36
N VAL A 68 -9.66 -9.14 13.49
CA VAL A 68 -8.40 -8.50 13.89
C VAL A 68 -8.59 -7.11 14.51
N ILE A 69 -9.70 -6.46 14.18
CA ILE A 69 -10.20 -5.22 14.80
C ILE A 69 -11.73 -5.33 14.90
N PRO A 70 -12.42 -4.47 15.68
CA PRO A 70 -13.86 -4.56 15.84
C PRO A 70 -14.62 -4.61 14.50
N GLY A 71 -15.34 -5.70 14.27
CA GLY A 71 -16.20 -5.91 13.10
C GLY A 71 -15.49 -6.15 11.77
N HIS A 72 -14.16 -6.29 11.75
CA HIS A 72 -13.41 -6.45 10.50
C HIS A 72 -12.40 -7.59 10.56
N TRP A 73 -12.54 -8.50 9.61
CA TRP A 73 -11.45 -9.33 9.14
C TRP A 73 -10.53 -8.52 8.20
N THR A 74 -9.35 -9.06 7.93
CA THR A 74 -8.27 -8.32 7.26
C THR A 74 -8.64 -7.83 5.86
N PHE A 75 -9.44 -8.58 5.09
CA PHE A 75 -9.88 -8.12 3.76
C PHE A 75 -10.80 -6.89 3.82
N GLN A 76 -11.62 -6.77 4.87
CA GLN A 76 -12.55 -5.65 5.02
C GLN A 76 -11.78 -4.35 5.31
N ILE A 77 -10.59 -4.45 5.94
CA ILE A 77 -9.68 -3.31 6.11
C ILE A 77 -9.17 -2.84 4.75
N ILE A 78 -8.78 -3.76 3.86
CA ILE A 78 -8.35 -3.42 2.50
C ILE A 78 -9.48 -2.75 1.72
N GLU A 79 -10.69 -3.32 1.76
CA GLU A 79 -11.85 -2.76 1.07
C GLU A 79 -12.20 -1.36 1.57
N ALA A 80 -12.16 -1.16 2.90
CA ALA A 80 -12.36 0.14 3.51
C ALA A 80 -11.29 1.13 3.05
N TYR A 81 -10.00 0.78 3.14
CA TYR A 81 -8.89 1.63 2.70
C TYR A 81 -9.00 2.01 1.22
N ASN A 82 -9.33 1.03 0.37
CA ASN A 82 -9.55 1.25 -1.06
C ASN A 82 -10.67 2.26 -1.30
N ARG A 83 -11.82 2.04 -0.66
CA ARG A 83 -13.03 2.85 -0.82
C ARG A 83 -12.86 4.27 -0.27
N THR A 84 -12.29 4.43 0.93
CA THR A 84 -12.34 5.71 1.66
C THR A 84 -11.13 6.59 1.41
N TYR A 85 -10.00 6.03 0.97
CA TYR A 85 -8.76 6.80 0.79
C TYR A 85 -8.14 6.60 -0.59
N TYR A 86 -7.77 5.37 -0.93
CA TYR A 86 -6.96 5.10 -2.12
C TYR A 86 -7.65 5.52 -3.43
N HIS A 87 -8.87 5.06 -3.70
CA HIS A 87 -9.56 5.41 -4.95
C HIS A 87 -9.82 6.91 -5.07
N HIS A 88 -10.14 7.59 -3.97
CA HIS A 88 -10.33 9.04 -3.95
C HIS A 88 -9.03 9.77 -4.27
N PHE A 89 -7.91 9.35 -3.67
CA PHE A 89 -6.62 9.95 -3.94
C PHE A 89 -6.18 9.71 -5.38
N THR A 90 -6.24 8.47 -5.88
CA THR A 90 -5.91 8.14 -7.27
C THR A 90 -6.73 8.97 -8.26
N ALA A 91 -8.05 9.07 -8.06
CA ALA A 91 -8.91 9.85 -8.95
C ALA A 91 -8.57 11.35 -8.95
N LEU A 92 -8.26 11.91 -7.77
CA LEU A 92 -7.89 13.33 -7.65
C LEU A 92 -6.53 13.62 -8.29
N GLU A 93 -5.54 12.77 -8.07
CA GLU A 93 -4.21 12.89 -8.67
C GLU A 93 -4.30 12.84 -10.20
N GLN A 94 -4.99 11.83 -10.75
CA GLN A 94 -5.18 11.67 -12.18
C GLN A 94 -5.86 12.88 -12.82
N ARG A 95 -6.90 13.39 -12.15
CA ARG A 95 -7.62 14.59 -12.59
C ARG A 95 -6.68 15.80 -12.63
N LEU A 96 -5.97 16.08 -11.53
CA LEU A 96 -5.11 17.26 -11.43
C LEU A 96 -3.91 17.19 -12.37
N VAL A 97 -3.30 16.02 -12.54
CA VAL A 97 -2.26 15.80 -13.55
C VAL A 97 -2.83 16.06 -14.93
N HIS A 98 -3.97 15.47 -15.29
CA HIS A 98 -4.58 15.67 -16.61
C HIS A 98 -4.88 17.16 -16.90
N GLU A 99 -5.54 17.85 -15.97
CA GLU A 99 -5.96 19.25 -16.12
C GLU A 99 -4.77 20.22 -16.17
N LEU A 100 -3.76 20.02 -15.32
CA LEU A 100 -2.66 20.99 -15.17
C LEU A 100 -1.44 20.68 -16.05
N ALA A 101 -1.22 19.41 -16.41
CA ALA A 101 -0.12 18.98 -17.29
C ALA A 101 -0.39 19.21 -18.79
N GLN A 102 -1.59 19.67 -19.17
CA GLN A 102 -1.99 19.86 -20.57
C GLN A 102 -1.79 18.59 -21.43
N GLY A 103 -2.10 17.41 -20.88
CA GLY A 103 -1.99 16.13 -21.59
C GLY A 103 -0.57 15.58 -21.76
N ARG A 104 0.44 16.18 -21.13
CA ARG A 104 1.81 15.64 -21.13
C ARG A 104 1.99 14.59 -20.04
N SER A 105 2.00 13.31 -20.42
CA SER A 105 2.43 12.23 -19.54
C SER A 105 3.96 12.28 -19.31
N HIS A 106 4.42 11.76 -18.17
CA HIS A 106 5.86 11.63 -17.82
C HIS A 106 6.67 12.91 -17.60
N ILE A 107 6.04 14.09 -17.41
CA ILE A 107 6.80 15.33 -17.13
C ILE A 107 7.73 15.17 -15.92
N HIS A 108 7.27 14.46 -14.88
CA HIS A 108 8.08 14.27 -13.69
C HIS A 108 9.34 13.42 -13.92
N GLU A 109 9.22 12.26 -14.59
CA GLU A 109 10.39 11.43 -14.94
C GLU A 109 11.33 12.14 -15.91
N ALA A 110 10.78 12.90 -16.86
CA ALA A 110 11.54 13.68 -17.82
C ALA A 110 12.35 14.81 -17.15
N GLU A 111 11.77 15.52 -16.18
CA GLU A 111 12.46 16.59 -15.44
C GLU A 111 13.45 16.08 -14.40
N LEU A 112 13.16 14.96 -13.71
CA LEU A 112 14.14 14.29 -12.84
C LEU A 112 15.37 13.83 -13.65
N LYS A 113 15.16 13.27 -14.85
CA LYS A 113 16.25 12.95 -15.77
C LYS A 113 16.95 14.22 -16.29
N GLY A 114 16.21 15.28 -16.60
CA GLY A 114 16.76 16.57 -17.06
C GLY A 114 17.67 17.24 -16.03
N ARG A 115 17.22 17.37 -14.78
CA ARG A 115 18.00 17.95 -13.67
C ARG A 115 19.24 17.13 -13.32
N ARG A 116 19.18 15.80 -13.41
CA ARG A 116 20.36 14.93 -13.22
C ARG A 116 21.38 15.07 -14.35
N ARG A 117 20.92 15.32 -15.59
CA ARG A 117 21.80 15.58 -16.74
C ARG A 117 22.47 16.96 -16.67
N SER A 118 21.75 18.00 -16.25
CA SER A 118 22.33 19.34 -16.12
C SER A 118 23.39 19.43 -15.03
N THR A 119 23.25 18.68 -13.93
CA THR A 119 24.28 18.64 -12.87
C THR A 119 25.54 17.88 -13.28
N HIS A 120 25.43 16.83 -14.10
CA HIS A 120 26.58 16.11 -14.66
C HIS A 120 27.28 16.87 -15.80
N ALA A 121 26.56 17.66 -16.58
CA ALA A 121 27.15 18.45 -17.67
C ALA A 121 27.99 19.63 -17.18
N THR A 122 27.77 20.10 -15.94
CA THR A 122 28.55 21.20 -15.32
C THR A 122 29.86 20.76 -14.66
N THR A 123 30.18 19.46 -14.61
CA THR A 123 31.42 18.96 -13.97
C THR A 123 32.53 18.57 -14.95
N ASP A 124 32.32 18.68 -16.27
CA ASP A 124 33.29 18.26 -17.30
C ASP A 124 33.95 19.43 -18.05
N THR A 125 34.03 20.62 -17.46
CA THR A 125 34.79 21.73 -18.06
C THR A 125 35.53 22.52 -16.98
N THR A 126 36.60 21.93 -16.45
CA THR A 126 37.84 22.62 -16.02
C THR A 126 38.82 21.58 -15.47
N SER A 127 39.79 21.19 -16.29
CA SER A 127 41.24 21.29 -16.05
C SER A 127 42.03 20.40 -17.01
#